data_AF-A0A3G4W3A6-F1
#
_entry.id   AF-A0A3G4W3A6-F1
#
_cell.length_a   1.000
_cell.length_b   1.000
_cell.length_c   1.000
_cell.angle_alpha   90.00
_cell.angle_beta   90.00
_cell.angle_gamma   90.00
#
_symmetry.space_group_name_H-M   'P 1'
#
loop_
_entity.id
_entity.type
_entity.pdbx_description
1 polymer ?
#
loop_
_entity_poly.entity_id
_entity_poly.type
_entity_poly.pdbx_seq_one_letter_code
_entity_poly.pdbx_strand_id
1 'polypeptide(L)'
;MAWKRRRSAAAPQYDPAFTDGALSEACQDIAAGRWQGPRDLLAAGAAHDWDRRTHRIRLLANAAADKRVVEAWQASEPHSLDAVVLRADTEVMRMFAVARGGTIPARELLDHTARICLRACEAAPADPHPWLSLITLARLYEGGHASMGRWWQELRVRDPYHREGHHQGLRYMSARWHGSHGQAYNFARDSAAAAPPGSALAVLPQVARAEQFRHRVEAEGRAGLDLLHHWSGDAARWDLRTTMERWLAARTVPAAQDVADLNCLAHGLVHAGMLPEAAHVFGLLDGRATRVPWSYTGDAEEQYVRWRERAAAAVARTPGTR
;
A
#
# COMPACT_ATOMS: atom_id res chain seq x y z
N MET A 1 36.72 19.37 1.32
CA MET A 1 36.80 17.89 1.22
C MET A 1 35.42 17.32 1.54
N ALA A 2 34.70 16.85 0.52
CA ALA A 2 33.34 16.32 0.68
C ALA A 2 33.42 14.89 1.23
N TRP A 3 32.94 14.70 2.46
CA TRP A 3 32.87 13.39 3.08
C TRP A 3 31.77 12.58 2.39
N LYS A 4 32.14 11.75 1.41
CA LYS A 4 31.26 10.70 0.89
C LYS A 4 30.97 9.75 2.05
N ARG A 5 29.82 9.92 2.71
CA ARG A 5 29.24 8.91 3.62
C ARG A 5 29.17 7.60 2.84
N ARG A 6 30.07 6.68 3.18
CA ARG A 6 30.02 5.28 2.77
C ARG A 6 28.72 4.72 3.36
N ARG A 7 27.73 4.34 2.54
CA ARG A 7 26.52 3.64 3.03
C ARG A 7 26.99 2.39 3.78
N SER A 8 26.67 2.29 5.08
CA SER A 8 27.00 1.08 5.82
C SER A 8 26.10 -0.06 5.31
N ALA A 9 26.60 -1.30 5.36
CA ALA A 9 25.81 -2.49 5.07
C ALA A 9 24.58 -2.67 5.99
N ALA A 10 24.42 -1.81 7.01
CA ALA A 10 23.31 -1.84 7.97
C ALA A 10 22.10 -1.00 7.54
N ALA A 11 22.24 -0.06 6.60
CA ALA A 11 21.17 0.85 6.20
C ALA A 11 20.05 0.12 5.44
N PRO A 12 18.76 0.38 5.75
CA PRO A 12 17.65 -0.25 5.03
C PRO A 12 17.63 0.15 3.56
N GLN A 13 17.14 -0.76 2.72
CA GLN A 13 16.93 -0.49 1.29
C GLN A 13 15.50 0.01 1.08
N TYR A 14 15.37 1.27 0.67
CA TYR A 14 14.10 1.86 0.25
C TYR A 14 14.02 1.84 -1.28
N ASP A 15 13.17 0.98 -1.81
CA ASP A 15 12.86 0.90 -3.23
C ASP A 15 11.33 0.84 -3.39
N PRO A 16 10.69 1.95 -3.80
CA PRO A 16 9.25 1.98 -4.04
C PRO A 16 8.76 1.07 -5.17
N ALA A 17 9.65 0.62 -6.07
CA ALA A 17 9.33 -0.29 -7.17
C ALA A 17 9.53 -1.77 -6.79
N PHE A 18 10.00 -2.05 -5.56
CA PHE A 18 10.18 -3.38 -5.00
C PHE A 18 10.89 -4.36 -5.97
N THR A 19 12.03 -3.94 -6.51
CA THR A 19 12.88 -4.66 -7.48
C THR A 19 12.37 -4.72 -8.92
N ASP A 20 11.23 -4.10 -9.23
CA ASP A 20 10.81 -3.86 -10.62
C ASP A 20 11.68 -2.75 -11.23
N GLY A 21 12.82 -3.15 -11.80
CA GLY A 21 13.77 -2.23 -12.44
C GLY A 21 13.16 -1.46 -13.60
N ALA A 22 12.33 -2.12 -14.41
CA ALA A 22 11.65 -1.48 -15.53
C ALA A 22 10.65 -0.40 -15.06
N LEU A 23 9.95 -0.62 -13.95
CA LEU A 23 9.13 0.42 -13.30
C LEU A 23 9.98 1.58 -12.78
N SER A 24 11.16 1.31 -12.22
CA SER A 24 12.08 2.36 -11.77
C SER A 24 12.55 3.25 -12.93
N GLU A 25 12.92 2.64 -14.05
CA GLU A 25 13.30 3.34 -15.29
C GLU A 25 12.14 4.14 -15.88
N ALA A 26 10.94 3.57 -15.94
CA ALA A 26 9.75 4.28 -16.41
C ALA A 26 9.38 5.49 -15.52
N CYS A 27 9.60 5.40 -14.20
CA CYS A 27 9.46 6.56 -13.31
C CYS A 27 10.50 7.66 -13.62
N GLN A 28 11.73 7.30 -13.97
CA GLN A 28 12.77 8.25 -14.38
C GLN A 28 12.43 8.91 -15.73
N ASP A 29 11.83 8.16 -16.66
CA ASP A 29 11.30 8.70 -17.91
C ASP A 29 10.20 9.74 -17.66
N ILE A 30 9.23 9.43 -16.79
CA ILE A 30 8.23 10.41 -16.34
C ILE A 30 8.90 11.66 -15.76
N ALA A 31 9.90 11.47 -14.90
CA ALA A 31 10.63 12.58 -14.30
C ALA A 31 11.27 13.49 -15.36
N ALA A 32 11.77 12.89 -16.45
CA ALA A 32 12.33 13.56 -17.62
C ALA A 32 11.30 14.02 -18.67
N GLY A 33 9.99 13.84 -18.43
CA GLY A 33 8.92 14.26 -19.35
C GLY A 33 8.69 13.33 -20.53
N ARG A 34 9.23 12.10 -20.50
CA ARG A 34 9.04 11.07 -21.52
C ARG A 34 7.94 10.09 -21.11
N TRP A 35 7.06 9.75 -22.05
CA TRP A 35 5.96 8.81 -21.81
C TRP A 35 6.16 7.44 -22.49
N GLN A 36 7.18 7.30 -23.34
CA GLN A 36 7.45 6.08 -24.09
C GLN A 36 7.81 4.89 -23.17
N GLY A 37 8.67 5.09 -22.16
CA GLY A 37 8.99 4.04 -21.18
C GLY A 37 7.77 3.54 -20.41
N PRO A 38 6.95 4.42 -19.79
CA PRO A 38 5.68 4.03 -19.19
C PRO A 38 4.74 3.28 -20.14
N ARG A 39 4.62 3.72 -21.41
CA ARG A 39 3.82 3.03 -22.43
C ARG A 39 4.33 1.61 -22.64
N ASP A 40 5.61 1.46 -22.95
CA ASP A 40 6.20 0.18 -23.30
C ASP A 40 6.14 -0.79 -22.10
N LEU A 41 6.33 -0.28 -20.88
CA LEU A 41 6.21 -1.04 -19.64
C LEU A 41 4.78 -1.58 -19.41
N LEU A 42 3.76 -0.75 -19.62
CA LEU A 42 2.37 -1.15 -19.41
C LEU A 42 1.89 -2.10 -20.51
N ALA A 43 2.32 -1.87 -21.77
CA ALA A 43 2.02 -2.73 -22.91
C ALA A 43 2.67 -4.13 -22.80
N ALA A 44 3.86 -4.23 -22.19
CA ALA A 44 4.56 -5.50 -21.99
C ALA A 44 4.00 -6.37 -20.84
N GLY A 45 3.01 -5.87 -20.08
CA GLY A 45 2.41 -6.60 -18.97
C GLY A 45 1.65 -7.85 -19.42
N ALA A 46 1.66 -8.89 -18.60
CA ALA A 46 0.81 -10.06 -18.82
C ALA A 46 -0.67 -9.67 -18.70
N ALA A 47 -1.51 -10.24 -19.56
CA ALA A 47 -2.96 -10.08 -19.45
C ALA A 47 -3.42 -10.60 -18.08
N HIS A 48 -4.19 -9.78 -17.36
CA HIS A 48 -4.76 -10.08 -16.04
C HIS A 48 -3.77 -10.20 -14.86
N ASP A 49 -2.49 -9.81 -15.01
CA ASP A 49 -1.61 -9.56 -13.83
C ASP A 49 -1.97 -8.20 -13.19
N TRP A 50 -3.16 -8.15 -12.58
CA TRP A 50 -3.71 -6.92 -12.00
C TRP A 50 -2.88 -6.38 -10.85
N ASP A 51 -2.32 -7.26 -10.03
CA ASP A 51 -1.48 -6.88 -8.90
C ASP A 51 -0.24 -6.08 -9.36
N ARG A 52 0.51 -6.60 -10.35
CA ARG A 52 1.66 -5.88 -10.91
C ARG A 52 1.26 -4.64 -11.69
N ARG A 53 0.22 -4.74 -12.51
CA ARG A 53 -0.29 -3.60 -13.29
C ARG A 53 -0.67 -2.44 -12.37
N THR A 54 -1.44 -2.71 -11.31
CA THR A 54 -1.83 -1.70 -10.34
C THR A 54 -0.61 -1.11 -9.64
N HIS A 55 0.35 -1.92 -9.18
CA HIS A 55 1.56 -1.38 -8.56
C HIS A 55 2.29 -0.40 -9.49
N ARG A 56 2.46 -0.78 -10.75
CA ARG A 56 3.09 0.07 -11.79
C ARG A 56 2.30 1.37 -11.99
N ILE A 57 0.99 1.28 -12.25
CA ILE A 57 0.17 2.48 -12.48
C ILE A 57 0.19 3.42 -11.27
N ARG A 58 0.06 2.90 -10.03
CA ARG A 58 0.11 3.72 -8.81
C ARG A 58 1.41 4.52 -8.71
N LEU A 59 2.54 3.87 -9.00
CA LEU A 59 3.86 4.52 -8.87
C LEU A 59 4.10 5.53 -10.00
N LEU A 60 3.74 5.17 -11.24
CA LEU A 60 3.78 6.08 -12.39
C LEU A 60 2.87 7.30 -12.21
N ALA A 61 1.63 7.09 -11.75
CA ALA A 61 0.67 8.16 -11.48
C ALA A 61 1.17 9.13 -10.42
N ASN A 62 1.80 8.61 -9.36
CA ASN A 62 2.42 9.45 -8.33
C ASN A 62 3.62 10.23 -8.87
N ALA A 63 4.45 9.62 -9.71
CA ALA A 63 5.59 10.29 -10.37
C ALA A 63 5.13 11.36 -11.38
N ALA A 64 3.95 11.20 -11.97
CA ALA A 64 3.37 12.12 -12.95
C ALA A 64 2.51 13.23 -12.34
N ALA A 65 2.22 13.19 -11.04
CA ALA A 65 1.22 14.06 -10.41
C ALA A 65 1.53 15.57 -10.59
N ASP A 66 2.81 15.96 -10.62
CA ASP A 66 3.26 17.35 -10.80
C ASP A 66 3.65 17.69 -12.26
N LYS A 67 3.38 16.80 -13.21
CA LYS A 67 3.82 16.91 -14.62
C LYS A 67 2.65 16.74 -15.58
N ARG A 68 2.83 17.18 -16.82
CA ARG A 68 1.83 17.00 -17.90
C ARG A 68 2.14 15.86 -18.89
N VAL A 69 3.00 14.93 -18.48
CA VAL A 69 3.53 13.86 -19.35
C VAL A 69 2.43 12.88 -19.81
N VAL A 70 1.44 12.61 -18.95
CA VAL A 70 0.33 11.70 -19.27
C VAL A 70 -0.65 12.37 -20.24
N GLU A 71 -0.89 13.68 -20.11
CA GLU A 71 -1.66 14.46 -21.10
C GLU A 71 -0.96 14.45 -22.47
N ALA A 72 0.37 14.61 -22.50
CA ALA A 72 1.14 14.54 -23.74
C ALA A 72 1.07 13.16 -24.39
N TRP A 73 1.09 12.08 -23.59
CA TRP A 73 0.86 10.73 -24.08
C TRP A 73 -0.54 10.59 -24.68
N GLN A 74 -1.60 10.98 -23.95
CA GLN A 74 -2.98 10.90 -24.47
C GLN A 74 -3.18 11.71 -25.75
N ALA A 75 -2.53 12.88 -25.88
CA ALA A 75 -2.60 13.67 -27.11
C ALA A 75 -1.90 12.98 -28.29
N SER A 76 -0.82 12.25 -28.02
CA SER A 76 -0.04 11.53 -29.03
C SER A 76 -0.69 10.21 -29.43
N GLU A 77 -1.33 9.52 -28.48
CA GLU A 77 -1.99 8.23 -28.65
C GLU A 77 -3.41 8.26 -28.05
N PRO A 78 -4.40 8.90 -28.71
CA PRO A 78 -5.73 9.14 -28.13
C PRO A 78 -6.55 7.89 -27.79
N HIS A 79 -6.22 6.76 -28.41
CA HIS A 79 -6.90 5.47 -28.21
C HIS A 79 -6.17 4.54 -27.23
N SER A 80 -5.09 5.01 -26.60
CA SER A 80 -4.35 4.21 -25.62
C SER A 80 -5.15 4.05 -24.33
N LEU A 81 -5.61 2.82 -24.05
CA LEU A 81 -6.30 2.49 -22.80
C LEU A 81 -5.39 2.71 -21.59
N ASP A 82 -4.11 2.36 -21.70
CA ASP A 82 -3.13 2.55 -20.64
C ASP A 82 -2.96 4.03 -20.29
N ALA A 83 -2.90 4.90 -21.30
CA ALA A 83 -2.83 6.35 -21.08
C ALA A 83 -4.08 6.88 -20.38
N VAL A 84 -5.27 6.38 -20.73
CA VAL A 84 -6.54 6.74 -20.09
C VAL A 84 -6.63 6.27 -18.63
N VAL A 85 -6.20 5.03 -18.34
CA VAL A 85 -6.19 4.51 -16.96
C VAL A 85 -5.14 5.23 -16.11
N LEU A 86 -3.93 5.45 -16.64
CA LEU A 86 -2.88 6.19 -15.94
C LEU A 86 -3.31 7.64 -15.68
N ARG A 87 -4.01 8.27 -16.63
CA ARG A 87 -4.57 9.61 -16.46
C ARG A 87 -5.53 9.69 -15.28
N ALA A 88 -6.44 8.72 -15.17
CA ALA A 88 -7.40 8.67 -14.08
C ALA A 88 -6.70 8.67 -12.71
N ASP A 89 -5.75 7.76 -12.49
CA ASP A 89 -5.06 7.69 -11.20
C ASP A 89 -4.12 8.88 -10.96
N THR A 90 -3.52 9.46 -12.02
CA THR A 90 -2.71 10.69 -11.92
C THR A 90 -3.53 11.85 -11.38
N GLU A 91 -4.78 12.02 -11.84
CA GLU A 91 -5.67 13.06 -11.34
C GLU A 91 -6.09 12.80 -9.89
N VAL A 92 -6.31 11.54 -9.49
CA VAL A 92 -6.52 11.21 -8.08
C VAL A 92 -5.27 11.56 -7.26
N MET A 93 -4.06 11.28 -7.75
CA MET A 93 -2.82 11.62 -7.05
C MET A 93 -2.62 13.13 -6.92
N ARG A 94 -3.04 13.92 -7.91
CA ARG A 94 -3.10 15.39 -7.83
C ARG A 94 -4.01 15.86 -6.70
N MET A 95 -5.20 15.26 -6.56
CA MET A 95 -6.12 15.61 -5.46
C MET A 95 -5.50 15.32 -4.09
N PHE A 96 -4.81 14.18 -3.95
CA PHE A 96 -4.08 13.87 -2.72
C PHE A 96 -2.87 14.78 -2.49
N ALA A 97 -2.20 15.26 -3.55
CA ALA A 97 -1.12 16.23 -3.42
C ALA A 97 -1.62 17.57 -2.86
N VAL A 98 -2.76 18.06 -3.35
CA VAL A 98 -3.45 19.25 -2.81
C VAL A 98 -3.84 19.05 -1.34
N ALA A 99 -4.47 17.92 -1.01
CA ALA A 99 -4.83 17.57 0.37
C ALA A 99 -3.63 17.52 1.32
N ARG A 100 -2.49 16.99 0.88
CA ARG A 100 -1.23 16.99 1.66
C ARG A 100 -0.67 18.39 1.89
N GLY A 101 -0.99 19.35 1.03
CA GLY A 101 -0.66 20.77 1.20
C GLY A 101 -1.53 21.50 2.24
N GLY A 102 -2.48 20.80 2.87
CA GLY A 102 -3.37 21.38 3.88
C GLY A 102 -4.69 21.94 3.34
N THR A 103 -4.96 21.78 2.04
CA THR A 103 -6.19 22.25 1.40
C THR A 103 -7.04 21.06 0.99
N ILE A 104 -8.27 20.97 1.49
CA ILE A 104 -9.23 19.97 0.98
C ILE A 104 -9.65 20.41 -0.43
N PRO A 105 -9.50 19.58 -1.47
CA PRO A 105 -9.94 19.93 -2.82
C PRO A 105 -11.43 20.22 -2.86
N ALA A 106 -11.82 21.25 -3.62
CA ALA A 106 -13.23 21.59 -3.82
C ALA A 106 -14.02 20.43 -4.44
N ARG A 107 -15.29 20.28 -4.04
CA ARG A 107 -16.15 19.17 -4.48
C ARG A 107 -16.27 19.10 -6.00
N GLU A 108 -16.34 20.24 -6.68
CA GLU A 108 -16.45 20.31 -8.14
C GLU A 108 -15.23 19.70 -8.83
N LEU A 109 -14.04 19.87 -8.24
CA LEU A 109 -12.79 19.30 -8.74
C LEU A 109 -12.69 17.80 -8.47
N LEU A 110 -13.16 17.36 -7.30
CA LEU A 110 -13.32 15.92 -7.02
C LEU A 110 -14.29 15.28 -8.02
N ASP A 111 -15.44 15.89 -8.27
CA ASP A 111 -16.44 15.40 -9.23
C ASP A 111 -15.90 15.39 -10.66
N HIS A 112 -15.08 16.38 -11.04
CA HIS A 112 -14.37 16.36 -12.31
C HIS A 112 -13.41 15.17 -12.41
N THR A 113 -12.63 14.92 -11.36
CA THR A 113 -11.71 13.78 -11.28
C THR A 113 -12.49 12.45 -11.34
N ALA A 114 -13.61 12.35 -10.62
CA ALA A 114 -14.47 11.17 -10.66
C ALA A 114 -15.00 10.90 -12.07
N ARG A 115 -15.39 11.94 -12.83
CA ARG A 115 -15.79 11.79 -14.25
C ARG A 115 -14.65 11.29 -15.13
N ILE A 116 -13.40 11.71 -14.89
CA ILE A 116 -12.23 11.17 -15.60
C ILE A 116 -12.08 9.68 -15.31
N CYS A 117 -12.15 9.28 -14.04
CA CYS A 117 -12.05 7.88 -13.66
C CYS A 117 -13.20 7.03 -14.23
N LEU A 118 -14.44 7.53 -14.23
CA LEU A 118 -15.59 6.84 -14.81
C LEU A 118 -15.44 6.62 -16.32
N ARG A 119 -14.94 7.62 -17.06
CA ARG A 119 -14.61 7.44 -18.49
C ARG A 119 -13.51 6.38 -18.69
N ALA A 120 -12.55 6.29 -17.77
CA ALA A 120 -11.55 5.23 -17.82
C ALA A 120 -12.17 3.84 -17.54
N CYS A 121 -13.16 3.74 -16.64
CA CYS A 121 -13.94 2.51 -16.46
C CYS A 121 -14.69 2.10 -17.73
N GLU A 122 -15.25 3.07 -18.47
CA GLU A 122 -15.96 2.81 -19.74
C GLU A 122 -14.99 2.38 -20.86
N ALA A 123 -13.83 3.02 -20.95
CA ALA A 123 -12.81 2.71 -21.96
C ALA A 123 -12.11 1.37 -21.73
N ALA A 124 -11.84 1.02 -20.46
CA ALA A 124 -11.16 -0.21 -20.06
C ALA A 124 -12.04 -1.05 -19.13
N PRO A 125 -13.16 -1.63 -19.62
CA PRO A 125 -14.17 -2.25 -18.77
C PRO A 125 -13.70 -3.51 -18.04
N ALA A 126 -12.62 -4.16 -18.49
CA ALA A 126 -12.04 -5.31 -17.80
C ALA A 126 -11.04 -4.91 -16.69
N ASP A 127 -10.48 -3.69 -16.75
CA ASP A 127 -9.43 -3.23 -15.85
C ASP A 127 -10.02 -2.82 -14.48
N PRO A 128 -9.58 -3.39 -13.35
CA PRO A 128 -10.03 -3.00 -12.02
C PRO A 128 -9.49 -1.63 -11.58
N HIS A 129 -8.40 -1.14 -12.17
CA HIS A 129 -7.65 0.02 -11.67
C HIS A 129 -8.44 1.36 -11.69
N PRO A 130 -9.26 1.68 -12.73
CA PRO A 130 -10.12 2.85 -12.68
C PRO A 130 -11.10 2.85 -11.49
N TRP A 131 -11.61 1.67 -11.11
CA TRP A 131 -12.47 1.52 -9.93
C TRP A 131 -11.70 1.72 -8.63
N LEU A 132 -10.46 1.19 -8.55
CA LEU A 132 -9.54 1.50 -7.46
C LEU A 132 -9.31 3.02 -7.32
N SER A 133 -9.16 3.72 -8.45
CA SER A 133 -8.94 5.18 -8.48
C SER A 133 -10.14 5.91 -7.87
N LEU A 134 -11.37 5.51 -8.22
CA LEU A 134 -12.61 6.03 -7.64
C LEU A 134 -12.72 5.75 -6.12
N ILE A 135 -12.43 4.52 -5.68
CA ILE A 135 -12.39 4.15 -4.26
C ILE A 135 -11.38 5.01 -3.49
N THR A 136 -10.22 5.25 -4.09
CA THR A 136 -9.16 6.07 -3.48
C THR A 136 -9.60 7.53 -3.36
N LEU A 137 -10.21 8.09 -4.41
CA LEU A 137 -10.75 9.44 -4.47
C LEU A 137 -11.91 9.65 -3.47
N ALA A 138 -12.76 8.64 -3.28
CA ALA A 138 -13.93 8.69 -2.40
C ALA A 138 -13.60 9.16 -0.97
N ARG A 139 -12.36 8.91 -0.52
CA ARG A 139 -11.87 9.36 0.79
C ARG A 139 -11.84 10.89 0.92
N LEU A 140 -11.55 11.61 -0.16
CA LEU A 140 -11.42 13.08 -0.14
C LEU A 140 -12.77 13.81 -0.13
N TYR A 141 -13.89 13.10 -0.34
CA TYR A 141 -15.22 13.69 -0.20
C TYR A 141 -15.57 13.84 1.28
N GLU A 142 -16.11 15.00 1.65
CA GLU A 142 -16.70 15.21 2.97
C GLU A 142 -17.88 14.25 3.19
N GLY A 143 -17.86 13.48 4.29
CA GLY A 143 -18.86 12.43 4.56
C GLY A 143 -18.79 11.21 3.63
N GLY A 144 -17.78 11.12 2.76
CA GLY A 144 -17.59 10.02 1.83
C GLY A 144 -18.40 10.18 0.55
N HIS A 145 -18.43 9.12 -0.28
CA HIS A 145 -19.11 9.17 -1.58
C HIS A 145 -20.24 8.15 -1.65
N ALA A 146 -21.45 8.58 -2.04
CA ALA A 146 -22.65 7.74 -2.09
C ALA A 146 -22.50 6.49 -2.98
N SER A 147 -21.70 6.59 -4.05
CA SER A 147 -21.44 5.45 -4.96
C SER A 147 -20.32 4.51 -4.50
N MET A 148 -19.71 4.72 -3.32
CA MET A 148 -18.59 3.90 -2.82
C MET A 148 -18.93 2.40 -2.82
N GLY A 149 -20.14 2.03 -2.35
CA GLY A 149 -20.59 0.65 -2.36
C GLY A 149 -20.66 0.04 -3.77
N ARG A 150 -21.14 0.82 -4.76
CA ARG A 150 -21.17 0.38 -6.17
C ARG A 150 -19.76 0.20 -6.72
N TRP A 151 -18.88 1.17 -6.51
CA TRP A 151 -17.49 1.10 -7.00
C TRP A 151 -16.72 -0.07 -6.40
N TRP A 152 -16.98 -0.38 -5.12
CA TRP A 152 -16.45 -1.56 -4.46
C TRP A 152 -16.90 -2.87 -5.13
N GLN A 153 -18.17 -3.00 -5.49
CA GLN A 153 -18.65 -4.20 -6.21
C GLN A 153 -18.05 -4.31 -7.60
N GLU A 154 -17.95 -3.21 -8.34
CA GLU A 154 -17.34 -3.20 -9.68
C GLU A 154 -15.87 -3.63 -9.65
N LEU A 155 -15.10 -3.19 -8.65
CA LEU A 155 -13.74 -3.67 -8.42
C LEU A 155 -13.74 -5.20 -8.18
N ARG A 156 -14.57 -5.67 -7.24
CA ARG A 156 -14.60 -7.09 -6.85
C ARG A 156 -15.08 -8.03 -7.94
N VAL A 157 -15.93 -7.58 -8.86
CA VAL A 157 -16.35 -8.39 -10.01
C VAL A 157 -15.17 -8.68 -10.95
N ARG A 158 -14.20 -7.77 -11.04
CA ARG A 158 -13.03 -7.88 -11.92
C ARG A 158 -11.86 -8.60 -11.24
N ASP A 159 -11.62 -8.24 -9.99
CA ASP A 159 -10.59 -8.85 -9.15
C ASP A 159 -11.09 -8.90 -7.69
N PRO A 160 -11.69 -10.02 -7.26
CA PRO A 160 -12.23 -10.18 -5.90
C PRO A 160 -11.19 -10.04 -4.80
N TYR A 161 -9.90 -10.21 -5.11
CA TYR A 161 -8.79 -10.22 -4.17
C TYR A 161 -7.78 -9.10 -4.47
N HIS A 162 -8.24 -8.05 -5.15
CA HIS A 162 -7.42 -6.92 -5.59
C HIS A 162 -6.69 -6.25 -4.42
N ARG A 163 -5.39 -6.52 -4.29
CA ARG A 163 -4.59 -6.19 -3.11
C ARG A 163 -4.69 -4.72 -2.73
N GLU A 164 -4.28 -3.81 -3.60
CA GLU A 164 -4.35 -2.37 -3.31
C GLU A 164 -5.80 -1.88 -3.09
N GLY A 165 -6.77 -2.55 -3.71
CA GLY A 165 -8.21 -2.28 -3.56
C GLY A 165 -8.68 -2.47 -2.13
N HIS A 166 -8.38 -3.63 -1.54
CA HIS A 166 -8.68 -3.90 -0.14
C HIS A 166 -7.94 -2.97 0.81
N HIS A 167 -6.68 -2.59 0.52
CA HIS A 167 -5.98 -1.61 1.35
C HIS A 167 -6.63 -0.23 1.30
N GLN A 168 -7.12 0.24 0.14
CA GLN A 168 -7.84 1.51 0.04
C GLN A 168 -9.24 1.44 0.65
N GLY A 169 -9.94 0.32 0.51
CA GLY A 169 -11.22 0.05 1.17
C GLY A 169 -11.08 0.08 2.70
N LEU A 170 -10.05 -0.57 3.24
CA LEU A 170 -9.72 -0.53 4.67
C LEU A 170 -9.45 0.91 5.13
N ARG A 171 -8.67 1.69 4.37
CA ARG A 171 -8.42 3.09 4.68
C ARG A 171 -9.70 3.92 4.67
N TYR A 172 -10.61 3.69 3.71
CA TYR A 172 -11.91 4.36 3.68
C TYR A 172 -12.75 4.06 4.94
N MET A 173 -12.77 2.80 5.39
CA MET A 173 -13.51 2.35 6.57
C MET A 173 -12.84 2.69 7.91
N SER A 174 -11.65 3.28 7.90
CA SER A 174 -10.93 3.66 9.12
C SER A 174 -11.54 4.90 9.79
N ALA A 175 -11.33 5.02 11.10
CA ALA A 175 -11.78 6.16 11.90
C ALA A 175 -11.23 7.52 11.43
N ARG A 176 -10.10 7.51 10.72
CA ARG A 176 -9.49 8.73 10.15
C ARG A 176 -10.25 9.27 8.92
N TRP A 177 -11.14 8.47 8.36
CA TRP A 177 -11.92 8.81 7.17
C TRP A 177 -13.41 8.66 7.48
N HIS A 178 -14.08 7.65 6.93
CA HIS A 178 -15.55 7.58 6.90
C HIS A 178 -16.12 6.42 7.70
N GLY A 179 -15.31 5.80 8.57
CA GLY A 179 -15.75 4.67 9.39
C GLY A 179 -15.27 4.75 10.83
N SER A 180 -14.95 3.59 11.40
CA SER A 180 -14.57 3.43 12.81
C SER A 180 -13.52 2.34 12.93
N HIS A 181 -12.86 2.24 14.10
CA HIS A 181 -11.93 1.14 14.35
C HIS A 181 -12.61 -0.23 14.21
N GLY A 182 -13.84 -0.37 14.72
CA GLY A 182 -14.63 -1.60 14.59
C GLY A 182 -14.93 -1.97 13.13
N GLN A 183 -15.40 -1.01 12.32
CA GLN A 183 -15.65 -1.23 10.90
C GLN A 183 -14.38 -1.62 10.14
N ALA A 184 -13.26 -0.95 10.40
CA ALA A 184 -11.98 -1.28 9.77
C ALA A 184 -11.49 -2.69 10.14
N TYR A 185 -11.60 -3.11 11.41
CA TYR A 185 -11.23 -4.46 11.80
C TYR A 185 -12.14 -5.53 11.22
N ASN A 186 -13.45 -5.31 11.21
CA ASN A 186 -14.40 -6.26 10.62
C ASN A 186 -14.09 -6.44 9.13
N PHE A 187 -13.98 -5.33 8.39
CA PHE A 187 -13.60 -5.37 6.97
C PHE A 187 -12.27 -6.09 6.74
N ALA A 188 -11.26 -5.82 7.57
CA ALA A 188 -9.94 -6.44 7.46
C ALA A 188 -9.97 -7.95 7.70
N ARG A 189 -10.67 -8.39 8.76
CA ARG A 189 -10.79 -9.82 9.11
C ARG A 189 -11.64 -10.56 8.09
N ASP A 190 -12.76 -10.00 7.65
CA ASP A 190 -13.62 -10.61 6.63
C ASP A 190 -12.86 -10.77 5.30
N SER A 191 -12.11 -9.72 4.90
CA SER A 191 -11.28 -9.77 3.69
C SER A 191 -10.17 -10.83 3.80
N ALA A 192 -9.46 -10.87 4.94
CA ALA A 192 -8.42 -11.86 5.20
C ALA A 192 -8.99 -13.30 5.24
N ALA A 193 -10.18 -13.47 5.81
CA ALA A 193 -10.84 -14.76 5.92
C ALA A 193 -11.34 -15.30 4.57
N ALA A 194 -11.83 -14.41 3.70
CA ALA A 194 -12.32 -14.75 2.36
C ALA A 194 -11.21 -14.97 1.32
N ALA A 195 -10.00 -14.45 1.57
CA ALA A 195 -8.87 -14.55 0.66
C ALA A 195 -8.34 -15.99 0.56
N PRO A 196 -7.88 -16.42 -0.63
CA PRO A 196 -7.31 -17.76 -0.82
C PRO A 196 -6.01 -17.91 0.00
N PRO A 197 -5.64 -19.15 0.39
CA PRO A 197 -4.32 -19.42 0.96
C PRO A 197 -3.19 -18.87 0.07
N GLY A 198 -2.17 -18.29 0.68
CA GLY A 198 -1.06 -17.62 0.00
C GLY A 198 -1.32 -16.16 -0.35
N SER A 199 -2.53 -15.62 -0.12
CA SER A 199 -2.84 -14.22 -0.40
C SER A 199 -2.27 -13.26 0.65
N ALA A 200 -1.65 -12.17 0.17
CA ALA A 200 -1.17 -11.08 1.03
C ALA A 200 -2.31 -10.35 1.78
N LEU A 201 -3.58 -10.49 1.35
CA LEU A 201 -4.72 -9.92 2.06
C LEU A 201 -4.87 -10.42 3.50
N ALA A 202 -4.24 -11.55 3.85
CA ALA A 202 -4.19 -12.03 5.23
C ALA A 202 -3.53 -11.04 6.21
N VAL A 203 -2.78 -10.05 5.71
CA VAL A 203 -2.11 -9.02 6.53
C VAL A 203 -3.02 -7.83 6.91
N LEU A 204 -4.22 -7.74 6.34
CA LEU A 204 -5.11 -6.59 6.55
C LEU A 204 -5.42 -6.32 8.04
N PRO A 205 -5.61 -7.31 8.94
CA PRO A 205 -5.81 -7.03 10.36
C PRO A 205 -4.66 -6.23 10.99
N GLN A 206 -3.42 -6.48 10.56
CA GLN A 206 -2.24 -5.75 11.01
C GLN A 206 -2.20 -4.33 10.43
N VAL A 207 -2.65 -4.15 9.19
CA VAL A 207 -2.82 -2.83 8.58
C VAL A 207 -3.87 -2.01 9.33
N ALA A 208 -5.04 -2.58 9.64
CA ALA A 208 -6.08 -1.93 10.43
C ALA A 208 -5.56 -1.50 11.81
N ARG A 209 -4.77 -2.37 12.47
CA ARG A 209 -4.16 -2.08 13.76
C ARG A 209 -3.14 -0.94 13.69
N ALA A 210 -2.32 -0.91 12.64
CA ALA A 210 -1.36 0.18 12.40
C ALA A 210 -2.08 1.52 12.13
N GLU A 211 -3.16 1.52 11.34
CA GLU A 211 -3.96 2.73 11.08
C GLU A 211 -4.70 3.21 12.34
N GLN A 212 -5.23 2.31 13.17
CA GLN A 212 -5.79 2.68 14.48
C GLN A 212 -4.73 3.34 15.36
N PHE A 213 -3.54 2.74 15.45
CA PHE A 213 -2.47 3.30 16.28
C PHE A 213 -2.10 4.70 15.82
N ARG A 214 -1.91 4.88 14.51
CA ARG A 214 -1.63 6.18 13.92
C ARG A 214 -2.69 7.21 14.30
N HIS A 215 -3.97 6.88 14.11
CA HIS A 215 -5.08 7.77 14.44
C HIS A 215 -5.08 8.16 15.92
N ARG A 216 -4.88 7.20 16.82
CA ARG A 216 -4.82 7.47 18.27
C ARG A 216 -3.62 8.33 18.64
N VAL A 217 -2.46 8.11 18.04
CA VAL A 217 -1.28 8.97 18.24
C VAL A 217 -1.54 10.41 17.77
N GLU A 218 -2.21 10.57 16.62
CA GLU A 218 -2.60 11.88 16.09
C GLU A 218 -3.62 12.60 17.01
N ALA A 219 -4.55 11.86 17.63
CA ALA A 219 -5.62 12.42 18.46
C ALA A 219 -5.27 12.60 19.95
N GLU A 220 -4.55 11.64 20.55
CA GLU A 220 -4.30 11.54 22.00
C GLU A 220 -2.84 11.86 22.36
N GLY A 221 -1.94 11.92 21.37
CA GLY A 221 -0.49 11.99 21.58
C GLY A 221 0.15 10.64 21.93
N ARG A 222 1.49 10.58 21.92
CA ARG A 222 2.26 9.32 22.04
C ARG A 222 2.32 8.72 23.45
N ALA A 223 1.92 9.45 24.49
CA ALA A 223 2.14 9.07 25.88
C ALA A 223 0.96 8.31 26.53
N GLY A 224 -0.10 7.98 25.78
CA GLY A 224 -1.23 7.24 26.32
C GLY A 224 -0.85 5.83 26.78
N LEU A 225 -1.15 5.49 28.05
CA LEU A 225 -0.85 4.17 28.63
C LEU A 225 -1.48 3.01 27.85
N ASP A 226 -2.66 3.22 27.25
CA ASP A 226 -3.33 2.24 26.41
C ASP A 226 -2.58 1.93 25.10
N LEU A 227 -1.76 2.85 24.61
CA LEU A 227 -0.95 2.63 23.40
C LEU A 227 0.18 1.63 23.64
N LEU A 228 0.63 1.47 24.89
CA LEU A 228 1.67 0.49 25.26
C LEU A 228 1.20 -0.95 25.06
N HIS A 229 -0.11 -1.20 25.22
CA HIS A 229 -0.71 -2.54 25.14
C HIS A 229 -1.41 -2.82 23.79
N HIS A 230 -1.31 -1.89 22.83
CA HIS A 230 -2.05 -1.91 21.57
C HIS A 230 -1.83 -3.17 20.71
N TRP A 231 -0.65 -3.80 20.81
CA TRP A 231 -0.29 -5.03 20.10
C TRP A 231 -0.15 -6.27 20.99
N SER A 232 -0.25 -6.15 22.32
CA SER A 232 0.11 -7.24 23.23
C SER A 232 -1.02 -8.22 23.54
N GLY A 233 -2.28 -7.87 23.21
CA GLY A 233 -3.45 -8.70 23.51
C GLY A 233 -3.57 -9.97 22.66
N ASP A 234 -4.26 -10.98 23.19
CA ASP A 234 -4.39 -12.31 22.57
C ASP A 234 -4.99 -12.26 21.17
N ALA A 235 -5.99 -11.40 20.94
CA ALA A 235 -6.58 -11.22 19.62
C ALA A 235 -5.55 -10.73 18.58
N ALA A 236 -4.62 -9.85 18.97
CA ALA A 236 -3.57 -9.36 18.07
C ALA A 236 -2.58 -10.46 17.71
N ARG A 237 -2.18 -11.27 18.69
CA ARG A 237 -1.31 -12.43 18.49
C ARG A 237 -1.99 -13.51 17.65
N TRP A 238 -3.28 -13.74 17.86
CA TRP A 238 -4.08 -14.65 17.05
C TRP A 238 -4.11 -14.20 15.59
N ASP A 239 -4.44 -12.92 15.34
CA ASP A 239 -4.45 -12.36 13.96
C ASP A 239 -3.08 -12.56 13.28
N LEU A 240 -1.97 -12.33 14.01
CA LEU A 240 -0.60 -12.50 13.49
C LEU A 240 -0.25 -13.95 13.14
N ARG A 241 -0.60 -14.91 14.00
CA ARG A 241 -0.38 -16.35 13.72
C ARG A 241 -1.18 -16.79 12.51
N THR A 242 -2.46 -16.40 12.44
CA THR A 242 -3.34 -16.69 11.30
C THR A 242 -2.79 -16.10 10.01
N THR A 243 -2.26 -14.88 10.03
CA THR A 243 -1.59 -14.29 8.86
C THR A 243 -0.39 -15.13 8.43
N MET A 244 0.49 -15.54 9.34
CA MET A 244 1.65 -16.37 8.99
C MET A 244 1.26 -17.72 8.39
N GLU A 245 0.26 -18.40 8.98
CA GLU A 245 -0.23 -19.68 8.50
C GLU A 245 -0.90 -19.55 7.13
N ARG A 246 -1.85 -18.63 6.98
CA ARG A 246 -2.64 -18.52 5.74
C ARG A 246 -1.86 -17.89 4.59
N TRP A 247 -0.93 -16.98 4.87
CA TRP A 247 -0.13 -16.33 3.84
C TRP A 247 1.21 -17.00 3.68
N LEU A 248 2.12 -16.89 4.65
CA LEU A 248 3.51 -17.30 4.46
C LEU A 248 3.68 -18.80 4.23
N ALA A 249 2.93 -19.65 4.96
CA ALA A 249 3.06 -21.10 4.79
C ALA A 249 2.48 -21.61 3.46
N ALA A 250 1.55 -20.88 2.84
CA ALA A 250 0.91 -21.24 1.58
C ALA A 250 1.36 -20.36 0.39
N ARG A 251 2.32 -19.44 0.60
CA ARG A 251 2.81 -18.51 -0.43
C ARG A 251 3.71 -19.24 -1.41
N THR A 252 3.36 -19.21 -2.70
CA THR A 252 4.14 -19.83 -3.78
C THR A 252 5.02 -18.83 -4.53
N VAL A 253 4.51 -17.61 -4.77
CA VAL A 253 5.24 -16.52 -5.45
C VAL A 253 5.03 -15.19 -4.71
N PRO A 254 6.04 -14.29 -4.70
CA PRO A 254 5.86 -12.95 -4.16
C PRO A 254 4.87 -12.13 -5.00
N ALA A 255 3.97 -11.41 -4.33
CA ALA A 255 3.13 -10.37 -4.94
C ALA A 255 3.99 -9.13 -5.32
N ALA A 256 3.49 -8.28 -6.21
CA ALA A 256 4.15 -7.05 -6.65
C ALA A 256 4.48 -6.11 -5.48
N GLN A 257 3.63 -6.09 -4.44
CA GLN A 257 3.82 -5.27 -3.24
C GLN A 257 4.19 -6.09 -1.98
N ASP A 258 4.71 -7.31 -2.15
CA ASP A 258 5.04 -8.26 -1.07
C ASP A 258 5.92 -7.63 0.03
N VAL A 259 6.91 -6.80 -0.36
CA VAL A 259 7.78 -6.08 0.59
C VAL A 259 6.98 -5.17 1.53
N ALA A 260 5.96 -4.46 1.03
CA ALA A 260 5.13 -3.59 1.86
C ALA A 260 4.29 -4.38 2.87
N ASP A 261 3.76 -5.53 2.45
CA ASP A 261 2.94 -6.39 3.30
C ASP A 261 3.79 -7.10 4.35
N LEU A 262 5.00 -7.57 3.98
CA LEU A 262 5.95 -8.16 4.92
C LEU A 262 6.41 -7.14 5.97
N ASN A 263 6.60 -5.87 5.59
CA ASN A 263 6.90 -4.80 6.55
C ASN A 263 5.73 -4.56 7.53
N CYS A 264 4.47 -4.66 7.08
CA CYS A 264 3.31 -4.59 7.97
C CYS A 264 3.26 -5.77 8.96
N LEU A 265 3.53 -6.98 8.48
CA LEU A 265 3.58 -8.18 9.31
C LEU A 265 4.74 -8.12 10.33
N ALA A 266 5.95 -7.79 9.88
CA ALA A 266 7.12 -7.65 10.75
C ALA A 266 6.89 -6.63 11.85
N HIS A 267 6.33 -5.47 11.51
CA HIS A 267 5.96 -4.43 12.48
C HIS A 267 4.96 -4.96 13.53
N GLY A 268 3.92 -5.68 13.10
CA GLY A 268 2.96 -6.30 14.03
C GLY A 268 3.63 -7.31 14.97
N LEU A 269 4.46 -8.21 14.43
CA LEU A 269 5.15 -9.25 15.20
C LEU A 269 6.08 -8.67 16.28
N VAL A 270 6.88 -7.66 15.94
CA VAL A 270 7.84 -7.08 16.89
C VAL A 270 7.14 -6.32 18.02
N HIS A 271 6.06 -5.61 17.72
CA HIS A 271 5.26 -4.92 18.73
C HIS A 271 4.41 -5.87 19.58
N ALA A 272 4.08 -7.05 19.05
CA ALA A 272 3.52 -8.15 19.84
C ALA A 272 4.60 -8.94 20.61
N GLY A 273 5.89 -8.67 20.45
CA GLY A 273 6.97 -9.41 21.10
C GLY A 273 7.18 -10.84 20.55
N MET A 274 6.63 -11.14 19.38
CA MET A 274 6.83 -12.41 18.65
C MET A 274 8.14 -12.33 17.84
N LEU A 275 9.26 -12.16 18.55
CA LEU A 275 10.56 -11.86 17.96
C LEU A 275 11.14 -13.00 17.10
N PRO A 276 11.03 -14.29 17.47
CA PRO A 276 11.48 -15.38 16.60
C PRO A 276 10.75 -15.40 15.25
N GLU A 277 9.44 -15.22 15.27
CA GLU A 277 8.61 -15.12 14.06
C GLU A 277 8.96 -13.88 13.24
N ALA A 278 9.19 -12.73 13.90
CA ALA A 278 9.65 -11.52 13.22
C ALA A 278 10.99 -11.72 12.53
N ALA A 279 11.92 -12.48 13.13
CA ALA A 279 13.22 -12.77 12.53
C ALA A 279 13.08 -13.54 11.21
N HIS A 280 12.15 -14.49 11.14
CA HIS A 280 11.82 -15.18 9.89
C HIS A 280 11.34 -14.19 8.81
N VAL A 281 10.42 -13.28 9.15
CA VAL A 281 9.91 -12.26 8.22
C VAL A 281 11.01 -11.28 7.78
N PHE A 282 11.91 -10.87 8.69
CA PHE A 282 13.06 -10.04 8.33
C PHE A 282 14.03 -10.75 7.37
N GLY A 283 14.18 -12.07 7.49
CA GLY A 283 14.91 -12.89 6.51
C GLY A 283 14.29 -12.81 5.12
N LEU A 284 12.95 -12.87 5.00
CA LEU A 284 12.25 -12.71 3.72
C LEU A 284 12.38 -11.28 3.15
N LEU A 285 12.40 -10.27 4.02
CA LEU A 285 12.58 -8.87 3.62
C LEU A 285 13.98 -8.60 3.06
N ASP A 286 15.00 -9.32 3.53
CA ASP A 286 16.39 -9.18 3.06
C ASP A 286 16.87 -7.71 3.06
N GLY A 287 16.61 -7.01 4.18
CA GLY A 287 16.98 -5.60 4.34
C GLY A 287 16.13 -4.58 3.57
N ARG A 288 15.14 -5.02 2.80
CA ARG A 288 14.17 -4.14 2.12
C ARG A 288 13.15 -3.61 3.14
N ALA A 289 13.03 -2.28 3.20
CA ALA A 289 12.18 -1.60 4.14
C ALA A 289 11.22 -0.63 3.44
N THR A 290 10.08 -0.40 4.08
CA THR A 290 9.15 0.68 3.74
C THR A 290 9.15 1.73 4.84
N ARG A 291 8.71 2.96 4.56
CA ARG A 291 8.56 3.98 5.62
C ARG A 291 7.39 3.65 6.55
N VAL A 292 6.24 3.31 5.97
CA VAL A 292 5.04 2.85 6.70
C VAL A 292 5.11 1.32 6.80
N PRO A 293 4.82 0.73 7.97
CA PRO A 293 4.26 1.36 9.17
C PRO A 293 5.27 1.91 10.17
N TRP A 294 6.58 1.70 10.00
CA TRP A 294 7.61 2.06 10.98
C TRP A 294 7.60 3.54 11.40
N SER A 295 7.23 4.44 10.49
CA SER A 295 7.06 5.88 10.77
C SER A 295 5.96 6.18 11.80
N TYR A 296 5.05 5.25 12.05
CA TYR A 296 3.97 5.44 13.02
C TYR A 296 4.50 5.34 14.46
N THR A 297 5.53 4.53 14.71
CA THR A 297 6.08 4.24 16.04
C THR A 297 7.44 4.91 16.31
N GLY A 298 7.96 5.72 15.37
CA GLY A 298 9.18 6.51 15.54
C GLY A 298 9.79 6.92 14.20
N ASP A 299 11.09 7.22 14.19
CA ASP A 299 11.83 7.33 12.93
C ASP A 299 11.86 5.97 12.21
N ALA A 300 11.49 5.95 10.93
CA ALA A 300 11.27 4.69 10.21
C ALA A 300 12.55 3.87 10.05
N GLU A 301 13.69 4.52 9.84
CA GLU A 301 14.97 3.83 9.65
C GLU A 301 15.47 3.27 10.99
N GLU A 302 15.47 4.10 12.04
CA GLU A 302 15.87 3.67 13.38
C GLU A 302 15.00 2.51 13.90
N GLN A 303 13.68 2.58 13.70
CA GLN A 303 12.75 1.55 14.14
C GLN A 303 12.99 0.22 13.40
N TYR A 304 13.13 0.26 12.07
CA TYR A 304 13.38 -0.95 11.28
C TYR A 304 14.69 -1.62 11.68
N VAL A 305 15.78 -0.86 11.75
CA VAL A 305 17.11 -1.39 12.10
C VAL A 305 17.10 -1.98 13.51
N ARG A 306 16.58 -1.24 14.50
CA ARG A 306 16.51 -1.69 15.89
C ARG A 306 15.75 -3.00 16.04
N TRP A 307 14.61 -3.12 15.39
CA TRP A 307 13.77 -4.31 15.53
C TRP A 307 14.31 -5.51 14.75
N ARG A 308 14.93 -5.29 13.58
CA ARG A 308 15.66 -6.33 12.85
C ARG A 308 16.78 -6.94 13.71
N GLU A 309 17.58 -6.09 14.36
CA GLU A 309 18.70 -6.54 15.21
C GLU A 309 18.20 -7.28 16.46
N ARG A 310 17.13 -6.78 17.12
CA ARG A 310 16.53 -7.46 18.27
C ARG A 310 15.93 -8.81 17.91
N ALA A 311 15.28 -8.92 16.76
CA ALA A 311 14.73 -10.18 16.28
C ALA A 311 15.84 -11.20 15.99
N ALA A 312 16.91 -10.77 15.32
CA ALA A 312 18.09 -11.63 15.08
C ALA A 312 18.72 -12.11 16.39
N ALA A 313 18.89 -11.23 17.38
CA ALA A 313 19.43 -11.58 18.70
C ALA A 313 18.50 -12.50 19.50
N ALA A 314 17.18 -12.48 19.26
CA ALA A 314 16.24 -13.39 19.92
C ALA A 314 16.42 -14.83 19.44
N VAL A 315 16.62 -15.04 18.13
CA VAL A 315 16.87 -16.38 17.57
C VAL A 315 18.24 -16.91 17.98
N ALA A 316 19.27 -16.06 18.01
CA ALA A 316 20.62 -16.48 18.43
C ALA A 316 20.69 -16.93 19.92
N ARG A 317 19.80 -16.42 20.77
CA ARG A 317 19.71 -16.78 22.19
C ARG A 317 18.87 -18.02 22.48
N THR A 318 18.21 -18.58 21.47
CA THR A 318 17.45 -19.83 21.58
C THR A 318 18.25 -20.94 20.90
N PRO A 319 19.35 -21.45 21.51
CA PRO A 319 20.01 -22.63 20.98
C PRO A 319 19.02 -23.79 21.09
N GLY A 320 18.73 -24.44 19.95
CA GLY A 320 17.74 -25.50 19.89
C GLY A 320 18.02 -26.60 20.93
N THR A 321 17.00 -26.94 21.70
CA THR A 321 16.84 -28.28 22.26
C THR A 321 16.84 -29.24 21.08
N ARG A 322 18.00 -29.87 20.84
CA ARG A 322 18.14 -31.07 20.02
C ARG A 322 17.37 -32.23 20.65
#